data_AF-A0A4U5TRI5-F1
#
_entry.id   AF-A0A4U5TRI5-F1
#
_cell.length_a   1.000
_cell.length_b   1.000
_cell.length_c   1.000
_cell.angle_alpha   90.00
_cell.angle_beta   90.00
_cell.angle_gamma   90.00
#
_symmetry.space_group_name_H-M   'P 1'
#
loop_
_entity.id
_entity.type
_entity.pdbx_description
1 polymer ?
#
loop_
_entity_poly.entity_id
_entity_poly.type
_entity_poly.pdbx_seq_one_letter_code
_entity_poly.pdbx_strand_id
1 'polypeptide(L)'
;MEGSYNNFSIGNGFEYYPLGIKIRRIYSSSFMDNFSPYGGLAFGVNFVTPDATSSLPGGLSDPNNVFPTFISESSSNGIDLESQVALSLNFQVGARYKINDQSDIFLESSWMFFDNDFVDGLSPVGPQNKNDDWAWGINVGYTYIFF
;
A
#
# COMPACT_ATOMS: atom_id res chain seq x y z
N MET A 1 18.64 -4.36 15.12
CA MET A 1 17.59 -3.35 14.93
C MET A 1 16.33 -4.08 14.55
N GLU A 2 15.23 -3.76 15.20
CA GLU A 2 13.89 -4.24 14.91
C GLU A 2 13.03 -3.01 14.61
N GLY A 3 12.19 -3.11 13.58
CA GLY A 3 11.31 -2.03 13.15
C GLY A 3 9.90 -2.56 12.93
N SER A 4 8.92 -1.73 13.24
CA SER A 4 7.50 -1.98 12.97
C SER A 4 6.83 -0.66 12.65
N TYR A 5 5.76 -0.67 11.87
CA TYR A 5 4.98 0.53 11.66
C TYR A 5 3.50 0.16 11.59
N ASN A 6 2.66 1.10 12.01
CA ASN A 6 1.22 0.99 11.85
C ASN A 6 0.78 2.04 10.83
N ASN A 7 -0.01 1.61 9.84
CA ASN A 7 -0.60 2.51 8.86
C ASN A 7 -2.13 2.34 8.86
N PHE A 8 -2.84 3.44 9.11
CA PHE A 8 -4.28 3.54 8.90
C PHE A 8 -4.56 4.50 7.75
N SER A 9 -5.23 4.01 6.71
CA SER A 9 -5.48 4.79 5.50
C SER A 9 -6.97 4.95 5.21
N ILE A 10 -7.33 6.14 4.73
CA ILE A 10 -8.68 6.45 4.22
C ILE A 10 -8.51 7.09 2.86
N GLY A 11 -9.26 6.61 1.87
CA GLY A 11 -9.20 7.15 0.52
C GLY A 11 -10.46 6.90 -0.28
N ASN A 12 -10.51 7.54 -1.44
CA ASN A 12 -11.53 7.34 -2.44
C ASN A 12 -10.86 7.06 -3.78
N GLY A 13 -11.49 6.24 -4.61
CA GLY A 13 -10.96 5.91 -5.92
C GLY A 13 -12.04 5.57 -6.92
N PHE A 14 -11.60 5.36 -8.15
CA PHE A 14 -12.42 4.99 -9.27
C PHE A 14 -11.89 3.69 -9.88
N GLU A 15 -12.80 2.83 -10.31
CA GLU A 15 -12.49 1.61 -11.04
C GLU A 15 -13.09 1.70 -12.45
N TYR A 16 -12.32 1.27 -13.45
CA TYR A 16 -12.73 1.19 -14.84
C TYR A 16 -12.68 -0.25 -15.34
N TYR A 17 -13.77 -0.70 -15.94
CA TYR A 17 -13.97 -2.07 -16.41
C TYR A 17 -14.05 -2.09 -17.95
N PRO A 18 -12.94 -2.35 -18.66
CA PRO A 18 -12.90 -2.29 -20.13
C PRO A 18 -13.86 -3.29 -20.81
N LEU A 19 -14.18 -4.41 -20.15
CA LEU A 19 -15.13 -5.41 -20.67
C LEU A 19 -16.53 -5.28 -20.06
N GLY A 20 -16.77 -4.21 -19.32
CA GLY A 20 -18.00 -3.97 -18.54
C GLY A 20 -18.08 -4.84 -17.29
N ILE A 21 -18.74 -4.30 -16.26
CA ILE A 21 -19.05 -5.04 -15.04
C ILE A 21 -20.13 -6.07 -15.36
N LYS A 22 -19.87 -7.35 -15.05
CA LYS A 22 -20.87 -8.41 -15.21
C LYS A 22 -21.80 -8.37 -13.99
N ILE A 23 -22.89 -7.61 -14.07
CA ILE A 23 -23.82 -7.36 -12.94
C ILE A 23 -24.90 -8.44 -12.81
N ARG A 24 -25.29 -9.10 -13.91
CA ARG A 24 -26.35 -10.13 -13.93
C ARG A 24 -25.93 -11.30 -14.80
N ARG A 25 -26.23 -12.53 -14.39
CA ARG A 25 -26.01 -13.73 -15.22
C ARG A 25 -26.79 -13.61 -16.52
N ILE A 26 -26.09 -13.32 -17.61
CA ILE A 26 -26.52 -13.75 -18.93
C ILE A 26 -26.20 -15.25 -18.94
N TYR A 27 -27.18 -16.10 -19.27
CA TYR A 27 -27.02 -17.56 -19.34
C TYR A 27 -25.83 -17.92 -20.22
N SER A 28 -24.64 -18.05 -19.63
CA SER A 28 -23.43 -18.20 -20.41
C SER A 28 -22.46 -19.14 -19.72
N SER A 29 -21.92 -20.04 -20.52
CA SER A 29 -21.23 -21.26 -20.10
C SER A 29 -19.71 -21.10 -20.05
N SER A 30 -19.18 -19.91 -20.37
CA SER A 30 -17.75 -19.69 -20.57
C SER A 30 -17.15 -18.80 -19.48
N PHE A 31 -15.87 -19.04 -19.16
CA PHE A 31 -15.12 -18.27 -18.18
C PHE A 31 -15.15 -16.75 -18.44
N MET A 32 -15.03 -16.34 -19.71
CA MET A 32 -15.03 -14.93 -20.10
C MET A 32 -16.33 -14.19 -19.79
N ASP A 33 -17.44 -14.90 -19.60
CA ASP A 33 -18.74 -14.28 -19.35
C ASP A 33 -18.91 -13.82 -17.90
N ASN A 34 -18.13 -14.43 -16.99
CA ASN A 34 -18.12 -14.11 -15.55
C ASN A 34 -16.84 -13.37 -15.13
N PHE A 35 -15.90 -13.15 -16.04
CA PHE A 35 -14.63 -12.48 -15.79
C PHE A 35 -14.72 -10.98 -16.10
N SER A 36 -14.40 -10.15 -15.10
CA SER A 36 -14.45 -8.68 -15.19
C SER A 36 -13.08 -8.10 -14.80
N PRO A 37 -12.16 -7.89 -15.76
CA PRO A 37 -10.91 -7.18 -15.47
C PRO A 37 -11.21 -5.71 -15.19
N TYR A 38 -10.42 -5.11 -14.30
CA TYR A 38 -10.49 -3.68 -13.99
C TYR A 38 -9.12 -3.06 -13.76
N GLY A 39 -9.04 -1.77 -14.04
CA GLY A 39 -7.97 -0.90 -13.57
C GLY A 39 -8.58 0.18 -12.69
N GLY A 40 -7.87 0.58 -11.65
CA GLY A 40 -8.35 1.55 -10.67
C GLY A 40 -7.28 2.54 -10.27
N LEU A 41 -7.74 3.68 -9.77
CA LEU A 41 -6.89 4.73 -9.24
C LEU A 41 -7.58 5.37 -8.04
N ALA A 42 -6.89 5.44 -6.92
CA ALA A 42 -7.41 5.96 -5.66
C ALA A 42 -6.44 6.97 -5.03
N PHE A 43 -6.99 8.00 -4.40
CA PHE A 43 -6.25 8.98 -3.61
C PHE A 43 -6.67 8.85 -2.15
N GLY A 44 -5.73 9.00 -1.23
CA GLY A 44 -5.99 8.81 0.19
C GLY A 44 -5.05 9.58 1.09
N VAL A 45 -5.39 9.54 2.38
CA VAL A 45 -4.60 10.06 3.50
C VAL A 45 -4.25 8.87 4.38
N ASN A 46 -2.99 8.82 4.83
CA ASN A 46 -2.41 7.75 5.62
C ASN A 46 -1.92 8.33 6.93
N PHE A 47 -2.36 7.74 8.03
CA PHE A 47 -1.89 8.04 9.37
C PHE A 47 -0.92 6.95 9.76
N VAL A 48 0.34 7.33 9.86
CA VAL A 48 1.45 6.40 9.98
C VAL A 48 2.14 6.61 11.31
N THR A 49 2.43 5.52 12.00
CA THR A 49 3.16 5.52 13.28
C THR A 49 4.26 4.48 13.20
N PRO A 50 5.47 4.90 12.79
CA PRO A 50 6.65 4.05 12.80
C PRO A 50 7.17 3.86 14.22
N ASP A 51 7.82 2.72 14.47
CA ASP A 51 8.49 2.38 15.71
C ASP A 51 9.72 1.53 15.40
N ALA A 52 10.84 1.82 16.04
CA ALA A 52 12.07 1.06 15.87
C ALA A 52 12.85 1.00 17.17
N THR A 53 13.48 -0.14 17.40
CA THR A 53 14.32 -0.37 18.59
C THR A 53 15.58 -1.17 18.24
N SER A 54 16.56 -1.12 19.15
CA SER A 54 17.76 -1.95 19.06
C SER A 54 18.03 -2.56 20.43
N SER A 55 18.29 -3.87 20.44
CA SER A 55 18.65 -4.64 21.64
C SER A 55 20.13 -4.53 22.01
N LEU A 56 20.94 -3.87 21.16
CA LEU A 56 22.36 -3.63 21.40
C LEU A 56 22.58 -2.45 22.37
N PRO A 57 23.68 -2.43 23.15
CA PRO A 57 24.04 -1.30 24.00
C PRO A 57 24.05 0.02 23.21
N GLY A 58 23.49 1.07 23.78
CA GLY A 58 23.37 2.38 23.11
C GLY A 58 22.14 2.53 22.20
N GLY A 59 21.35 1.47 21.98
CA GLY A 59 20.06 1.55 21.29
C GLY A 59 20.19 2.10 19.86
N LEU A 60 19.19 2.85 19.40
CA LEU A 60 19.25 3.55 18.10
C LEU A 60 20.11 4.82 18.13
N SER A 61 20.48 5.30 19.31
CA SER A 61 21.33 6.49 19.46
C SER A 61 22.81 6.19 19.20
N ASP A 62 23.23 4.92 19.21
CA ASP A 62 24.57 4.51 18.81
C ASP A 62 24.62 4.30 17.28
N PRO A 63 25.41 5.10 16.53
CA PRO A 63 25.53 4.96 15.08
C PRO A 63 26.03 3.57 14.63
N ASN A 64 26.71 2.81 15.49
CA ASN A 64 27.16 1.46 15.17
C ASN A 64 25.99 0.45 15.10
N ASN A 65 24.85 0.80 15.70
CA ASN A 65 23.64 -0.02 15.68
C ASN A 65 22.70 0.33 14.51
N VAL A 66 23.06 1.34 13.71
CA VAL A 66 22.28 1.88 12.58
C VAL A 66 23.05 1.65 11.28
N PHE A 67 22.34 1.32 10.19
CA PHE A 67 23.01 1.21 8.89
C PHE A 67 23.56 2.58 8.48
N PRO A 68 24.76 2.66 7.87
CA PRO A 68 25.40 3.94 7.54
C PRO A 68 24.51 4.93 6.78
N THR A 69 23.64 4.42 5.93
CA THR A 69 22.69 5.19 5.12
C THR A 69 21.59 5.89 5.92
N PHE A 70 21.30 5.45 7.15
CA PHE A 70 20.27 6.04 8.02
C PHE A 70 20.87 6.75 9.24
N ILE A 71 22.20 6.91 9.29
CA ILE A 71 22.84 7.72 10.33
C ILE A 71 22.50 9.18 10.05
N SER A 72 21.80 9.82 10.98
CA SER A 72 21.47 11.24 10.86
C SER A 72 22.73 12.09 10.76
N GLU A 73 22.76 12.97 9.76
CA GLU A 73 23.78 13.99 9.57
C GLU A 73 23.27 15.36 10.04
N SER A 74 24.16 16.34 10.17
CA SER A 74 23.87 17.69 10.71
C SER A 74 22.68 18.41 10.06
N SER A 75 22.29 18.03 8.84
CA SER A 75 21.22 18.64 8.05
C SER A 75 20.09 17.69 7.66
N SER A 76 20.16 16.40 8.02
CA SER A 76 19.22 15.39 7.53
C SER A 76 19.10 14.23 8.52
N ASN A 77 17.88 13.93 8.93
CA ASN A 77 17.60 12.79 9.79
C ASN A 77 17.41 11.54 8.93
N GLY A 78 18.08 10.44 9.31
CA GLY A 78 17.90 9.16 8.64
C GLY A 78 16.83 8.27 9.26
N ILE A 79 16.42 8.58 10.49
CA ILE A 79 15.38 7.91 11.25
C ILE A 79 14.47 8.97 11.85
N ASP A 80 13.18 8.84 11.62
CA ASP A 80 12.14 9.63 12.26
C ASP A 80 11.01 8.70 12.72
N LEU A 81 10.81 8.62 14.03
CA LEU A 81 9.81 7.76 14.66
C LEU A 81 8.56 8.53 15.10
N GLU A 82 8.42 9.81 14.69
CA GLU A 82 7.22 10.57 14.97
C GLU A 82 6.03 10.09 14.13
N SER A 83 4.83 10.15 14.70
CA SER A 83 3.60 9.89 13.97
C SER A 83 3.40 10.95 12.89
N GLN A 84 3.11 10.50 11.67
CA GLN A 84 3.05 11.36 10.49
C GLN A 84 1.76 11.14 9.69
N VAL A 85 1.45 12.13 8.87
CA VAL A 85 0.36 12.07 7.89
C VAL A 85 0.99 12.15 6.50
N ALA A 86 0.67 11.18 5.65
CA ALA A 86 1.13 11.12 4.27
C ALA A 86 -0.06 11.01 3.31
N LEU A 87 -0.03 11.75 2.20
CA LEU A 87 -0.94 11.52 1.09
C LEU A 87 -0.48 10.30 0.31
N SER A 88 -1.43 9.59 -0.30
CA SER A 88 -1.10 8.48 -1.19
C SER A 88 -1.89 8.50 -2.48
N LEU A 89 -1.22 8.06 -3.54
CA LEU A 89 -1.81 7.66 -4.81
C LEU A 89 -1.69 6.14 -4.96
N ASN A 90 -2.82 5.45 -5.08
CA ASN A 90 -2.88 4.00 -5.24
C ASN A 90 -3.36 3.62 -6.65
N PHE A 91 -2.53 2.90 -7.39
CA PHE A 91 -2.86 2.30 -8.67
C PHE A 91 -3.24 0.83 -8.48
N GLN A 92 -4.39 0.44 -9.05
CA GLN A 92 -4.95 -0.89 -8.86
C GLN A 92 -5.14 -1.55 -10.23
N VAL A 93 -4.78 -2.83 -10.33
CA VAL A 93 -5.15 -3.67 -11.47
C VAL A 93 -5.63 -4.99 -10.92
N GLY A 94 -6.82 -5.40 -11.32
CA GLY A 94 -7.41 -6.61 -10.81
C GLY A 94 -8.40 -7.24 -11.76
N ALA A 95 -8.97 -8.33 -11.29
CA ALA A 95 -10.10 -8.95 -11.95
C ALA A 95 -11.05 -9.53 -10.92
N ARG A 96 -12.33 -9.46 -11.26
CA ARG A 96 -13.41 -10.09 -10.51
C ARG A 96 -13.94 -11.29 -11.30
N TYR A 97 -14.22 -12.37 -10.60
CA TYR A 97 -14.85 -13.55 -11.17
C TYR A 97 -16.17 -13.82 -10.44
N LYS A 98 -17.27 -13.73 -11.18
CA LYS A 98 -18.61 -13.96 -10.64
C LYS A 98 -18.86 -15.45 -10.39
N ILE A 99 -19.23 -15.79 -9.17
CA ILE A 99 -19.58 -17.17 -8.75
C ILE A 99 -21.07 -17.42 -8.96
N ASN A 100 -21.91 -16.47 -8.55
CA ASN A 100 -23.36 -16.52 -8.73
C ASN A 100 -23.93 -15.10 -8.87
N ASP A 101 -25.24 -14.96 -8.99
CA ASP A 101 -25.88 -13.64 -9.19
C ASP A 101 -25.55 -12.64 -8.08
N GLN A 102 -25.31 -13.12 -6.86
CA GLN A 102 -25.08 -12.31 -5.67
C GLN A 102 -23.63 -12.26 -5.19
N SER A 103 -22.69 -12.99 -5.82
CA SER A 103 -21.32 -13.04 -5.32
C SER A 103 -20.25 -13.21 -6.38
N ASP A 104 -19.09 -12.69 -6.04
CA ASP A 104 -17.88 -12.66 -6.84
C ASP A 104 -16.65 -12.77 -5.93
N ILE A 105 -15.59 -13.37 -6.47
CA ILE A 105 -14.25 -13.30 -5.90
C ILE A 105 -13.43 -12.30 -6.70
N PHE A 106 -12.45 -11.68 -6.07
CA PHE A 106 -11.53 -10.79 -6.75
C PHE A 106 -10.08 -11.06 -6.38
N LEU A 107 -9.22 -10.75 -7.34
CA LEU A 107 -7.78 -10.69 -7.19
C LEU A 107 -7.33 -9.31 -7.69
N GLU A 108 -6.57 -8.60 -6.86
CA GLU A 108 -6.09 -7.26 -7.16
C GLU A 108 -4.61 -7.13 -6.82
N SER A 109 -3.88 -6.42 -7.67
CA SER A 109 -2.56 -5.89 -7.39
C SER A 109 -2.68 -4.40 -7.15
N SER A 110 -2.20 -3.93 -6.00
CA SER A 110 -2.26 -2.54 -5.57
C SER A 110 -0.86 -1.96 -5.38
N TRP A 111 -0.57 -0.83 -6.03
CA TRP A 111 0.66 -0.06 -5.87
C TRP A 111 0.33 1.30 -5.27
N MET A 112 0.76 1.52 -4.04
CA MET A 112 0.55 2.75 -3.30
C MET A 112 1.84 3.55 -3.25
N PHE A 113 1.81 4.78 -3.77
CA PHE A 113 2.90 5.73 -3.70
C PHE A 113 2.56 6.79 -2.66
N PHE A 114 3.50 7.12 -1.79
CA PHE A 114 3.34 8.14 -0.76
C PHE A 114 4.03 9.44 -1.19
N ASP A 115 3.70 10.55 -0.54
CA ASP A 115 4.35 11.86 -0.69
C ASP A 115 5.41 12.14 0.39
N ASN A 116 5.82 11.08 1.11
CA ASN A 116 6.70 11.15 2.27
C ASN A 116 7.65 9.94 2.28
N ASP A 117 8.92 10.20 2.61
CA ASP A 117 9.99 9.21 2.76
C ASP A 117 10.02 8.51 4.13
N PHE A 118 9.24 8.97 5.10
CA PHE A 118 9.27 8.45 6.47
C PHE A 118 8.04 7.61 6.81
N VAL A 119 7.43 6.95 5.81
CA VAL A 119 6.25 6.10 6.05
C VAL A 119 6.66 4.87 6.86
N ASP A 120 7.84 4.32 6.64
CA ASP A 120 8.39 3.26 7.50
C ASP A 120 9.26 3.80 8.66
N GLY A 121 9.43 5.12 8.73
CA GLY A 121 10.26 5.84 9.70
C GLY A 121 11.73 5.95 9.31
N LEU A 122 12.12 5.57 8.09
CA LEU A 122 13.49 5.57 7.60
C LEU A 122 13.62 6.35 6.30
N SER A 123 14.48 7.36 6.27
CA SER A 123 14.82 8.07 5.03
C SER A 123 16.33 7.95 4.76
N PRO A 124 16.77 7.41 3.61
CA PRO A 124 18.18 7.36 3.28
C PRO A 124 18.81 8.76 3.24
N VAL A 125 19.88 8.98 4.01
CA VAL A 125 20.64 10.24 3.99
C VAL A 125 21.66 10.22 2.85
N GLY A 126 21.46 11.07 1.85
CA GLY A 126 22.42 11.27 0.75
C GLY A 126 21.77 11.34 -0.65
N PRO A 127 22.58 11.50 -1.72
CA PRO A 127 22.10 11.69 -3.09
C PRO A 127 21.37 10.47 -3.70
N GLN A 128 21.42 9.33 -3.00
CA GLN A 128 20.67 8.13 -3.36
C GLN A 128 19.17 8.24 -3.06
N ASN A 129 18.76 9.10 -2.13
CA ASN A 129 17.35 9.35 -1.88
C ASN A 129 16.78 10.24 -2.99
N LYS A 130 15.88 9.67 -3.79
CA LYS A 130 15.30 10.31 -5.00
C LYS A 130 13.79 10.17 -5.09
N ASN A 131 13.21 9.27 -4.30
CA ASN A 131 11.87 8.77 -4.50
C ASN A 131 11.28 8.46 -3.13
N ASP A 132 10.11 9.03 -2.91
CA ASP A 132 9.24 8.77 -1.76
C ASP A 132 8.89 7.28 -1.63
N ASP A 133 8.46 6.90 -0.43
CA ASP A 133 8.10 5.53 -0.11
C ASP A 133 6.96 5.02 -1.01
N TRP A 134 6.97 3.70 -1.25
CA TRP A 134 5.89 3.03 -1.93
C TRP A 134 5.66 1.63 -1.35
N ALA A 135 4.42 1.17 -1.45
CA ALA A 135 4.02 -0.17 -1.05
C ALA A 135 3.36 -0.89 -2.22
N TRP A 136 3.54 -2.20 -2.27
CA TRP A 136 2.86 -3.06 -3.22
C TRP A 136 2.29 -4.28 -2.52
N GLY A 137 1.08 -4.66 -2.91
CA GLY A 137 0.36 -5.77 -2.31
C GLY A 137 -0.53 -6.49 -3.31
N ILE A 138 -0.86 -7.73 -2.96
CA ILE A 138 -1.86 -8.55 -3.63
C ILE A 138 -3.03 -8.74 -2.68
N ASN A 139 -4.23 -8.36 -3.12
CA ASN A 139 -5.47 -8.50 -2.38
C ASN A 139 -6.29 -9.63 -2.99
N VAL A 140 -6.80 -10.52 -2.14
CA VAL A 140 -7.75 -11.56 -2.52
C VAL A 140 -8.98 -11.40 -1.65
N GLY A 141 -10.15 -11.38 -2.25
CA GLY A 141 -11.38 -11.21 -1.49
C GLY A 141 -12.61 -11.83 -2.12
N TYR A 142 -13.68 -11.81 -1.33
CA TYR A 142 -15.01 -12.30 -1.67
C TYR A 142 -16.02 -11.21 -1.39
N THR A 143 -16.90 -10.98 -2.35
CA THR A 143 -17.95 -9.97 -2.29
C THR A 143 -19.30 -10.67 -2.35
N TYR A 144 -20.23 -10.23 -1.50
CA TYR A 144 -21.60 -10.73 -1.45
C TYR A 144 -22.59 -9.56 -1.40
N ILE A 145 -23.59 -9.62 -2.27
CA ILE A 145 -24.64 -8.61 -2.42
C ILE A 145 -25.89 -9.12 -1.70
N PHE A 146 -26.28 -8.44 -0.62
CA PHE A 146 -27.38 -8.85 0.24
C PHE A 146 -28.78 -8.53 -0.30
N PHE A 147 -28.91 -7.59 -1.25
CA PHE A 147 -30.18 -7.12 -1.81
C PHE A 147 -30.01 -6.57 -3.22
#